data_AF-A0A7G8GJE5-F1
#
_entry.id   AF-A0A7G8GJE5-F1
#
_cell.length_a   1.000
_cell.length_b   1.000
_cell.length_c   1.000
_cell.angle_alpha   90.00
_cell.angle_beta   90.00
_cell.angle_gamma   90.00
#
_symmetry.space_group_name_H-M   'P 1'
#
loop_
_entity.id
_entity.type
_entity.pdbx_description
1 polymer ?
#
loop_
_entity_poly.entity_id
_entity_poly.type
_entity_poly.pdbx_seq_one_letter_code
_entity_poly.pdbx_strand_id
1 'polypeptide(L)'
;MKSLLVAKKMGSVNLDAAIKFALEIGKIESKDEVDIAKSTAGIDAFILRNVQGVTIASISKRLLKEKSENAAAAKAKDEFNAQSQ
;
A
#
# COMPACT_ATOMS: atom_id res chain seq x y z
N MET A 1 -26.50 -20.47 18.47
CA MET A 1 -25.89 -19.13 18.64
C MET A 1 -24.74 -19.00 17.64
N LYS A 2 -24.96 -18.34 16.49
CA LYS A 2 -23.90 -18.07 15.52
C LYS A 2 -23.13 -16.84 16.00
N SER A 3 -22.01 -17.04 16.71
CA SER A 3 -21.07 -15.95 16.94
C SER A 3 -20.44 -15.57 15.61
N LEU A 4 -20.94 -14.48 15.05
CA LEU A 4 -20.32 -13.75 13.96
C LEU A 4 -19.01 -13.17 14.53
N LEU A 5 -17.91 -13.90 14.36
CA LEU A 5 -16.59 -13.33 14.57
C LEU A 5 -16.40 -12.29 13.46
N VAL A 6 -16.83 -11.06 13.74
CA VAL A 6 -16.43 -9.88 12.96
C VAL A 6 -14.94 -9.76 13.19
N ALA A 7 -14.17 -10.46 12.36
CA ALA A 7 -12.75 -10.21 12.20
C ALA A 7 -12.64 -8.77 11.71
N LYS A 8 -12.50 -7.89 12.70
CA LYS A 8 -12.17 -6.48 12.57
C LYS A 8 -10.95 -6.43 11.66
N LYS A 9 -11.17 -6.24 10.35
CA LYS A 9 -10.13 -5.96 9.35
C LYS A 9 -9.65 -4.53 9.60
N MET A 10 -9.16 -4.28 10.81
CA MET A 10 -8.46 -3.06 11.19
C MET A 10 -7.05 -3.19 10.65
N GLY A 11 -6.79 -2.49 9.55
CA GLY A 11 -5.47 -1.97 9.27
C GLY A 11 -4.39 -2.97 8.90
N SER A 12 -4.71 -4.05 8.16
CA SER A 12 -3.67 -4.67 7.32
C SER A 12 -3.36 -3.69 6.19
N VAL A 13 -2.63 -2.61 6.50
CA VAL A 13 -2.01 -1.80 5.46
C VAL A 13 -1.10 -2.79 4.73
N ASN A 14 -1.49 -3.11 3.50
CA ASN A 14 -1.00 -4.31 2.84
C ASN A 14 0.41 -4.03 2.33
N LEU A 15 1.39 -4.90 2.63
CA LEU A 15 2.75 -4.77 2.09
C LEU A 15 2.70 -4.66 0.55
N ASP A 16 1.73 -5.31 -0.10
CA ASP A 16 1.47 -5.14 -1.53
C ASP A 16 1.22 -3.69 -1.96
N ALA A 17 0.55 -2.86 -1.15
CA ALA A 17 0.33 -1.46 -1.48
C ALA A 17 1.65 -0.66 -1.41
N ALA A 18 2.50 -0.98 -0.42
CA ALA A 18 3.83 -0.40 -0.31
C ALA A 18 4.74 -0.82 -1.48
N ILE A 19 4.68 -2.08 -1.90
CA ILE A 19 5.43 -2.61 -3.04
C ILE A 19 4.99 -1.94 -4.33
N LYS A 20 3.68 -1.89 -4.61
CA LYS A 20 3.15 -1.20 -5.79
C LYS A 20 3.55 0.26 -5.83
N PHE A 21 3.46 0.94 -4.69
CA PHE A 21 3.88 2.33 -4.60
C PHE A 21 5.38 2.47 -4.86
N ALA A 22 6.21 1.62 -4.24
CA ALA A 22 7.66 1.61 -4.45
C ALA A 22 8.04 1.40 -5.93
N LEU A 23 7.31 0.53 -6.66
CA LEU A 23 7.48 0.37 -8.10
C LEU A 23 7.11 1.64 -8.87
N GLU A 24 5.97 2.25 -8.56
CA GLU A 24 5.51 3.46 -9.25
C GLU A 24 6.45 4.66 -9.05
N ILE A 25 7.06 4.80 -7.87
CA ILE A 25 8.02 5.88 -7.60
C ILE A 25 9.47 5.49 -7.98
N GLY A 26 9.68 4.32 -8.59
CA GLY A 26 11.00 3.84 -9.03
C GLY A 26 11.98 3.55 -7.89
N LYS A 27 11.49 3.19 -6.70
CA LYS A 27 12.34 2.79 -5.56
C LYS A 27 12.79 1.34 -5.63
N ILE A 28 12.07 0.50 -6.37
CA ILE A 28 12.42 -0.88 -6.70
C ILE A 28 12.12 -1.10 -8.18
N GLU A 29 12.86 -1.99 -8.86
CA GLU A 29 12.68 -2.24 -10.29
C GLU A 29 11.68 -3.39 -10.52
N SER A 30 11.70 -4.40 -9.63
CA SER A 30 10.76 -5.52 -9.65
C SER A 30 10.19 -5.85 -8.27
N LYS A 31 8.99 -6.43 -8.26
CA LYS A 31 8.39 -7.06 -7.07
C LYS A 31 9.22 -8.25 -6.56
N ASP A 32 9.95 -8.93 -7.46
CA ASP A 32 10.78 -10.10 -7.10
C ASP A 32 11.97 -9.75 -6.21
N GLU A 33 12.39 -8.49 -6.21
CA GLU A 33 13.44 -8.00 -5.30
C GLU A 33 12.96 -7.94 -3.86
N VAL A 34 11.63 -7.94 -3.62
CA VAL A 34 11.03 -7.80 -2.30
C VAL A 34 10.68 -9.16 -1.73
N ASP A 35 11.34 -9.50 -0.63
CA ASP A 35 10.96 -10.61 0.23
C ASP A 35 9.92 -10.14 1.25
N ILE A 36 8.66 -10.53 1.03
CA ILE A 36 7.52 -10.19 1.90
C ILE A 36 7.71 -10.76 3.31
N ALA A 37 8.32 -11.94 3.44
CA ALA A 37 8.52 -12.59 4.73
C ALA A 37 9.55 -11.87 5.59
N LYS A 38 10.55 -11.22 4.96
CA LYS A 38 11.56 -10.39 5.64
C LYS A 38 11.17 -8.92 5.75
N SER A 39 10.18 -8.49 4.98
CA SER A 39 9.66 -7.13 5.04
C SER A 39 8.79 -6.93 6.28
N THR A 40 8.68 -5.69 6.75
CA THR A 40 7.97 -5.39 8.01
C THR A 40 7.10 -4.16 7.85
N ALA A 41 5.88 -4.25 8.37
CA ALA A 41 5.01 -3.11 8.57
C ALA A 41 5.31 -2.51 9.96
N GLY A 42 6.14 -1.47 10.00
CA GLY A 42 6.37 -0.68 11.21
C GLY A 42 5.15 0.16 11.57
N ILE A 43 5.27 0.96 12.64
CA ILE A 43 4.16 1.85 13.08
C ILE A 43 3.86 2.90 12.01
N ASP A 44 4.88 3.64 11.57
CA ASP A 44 4.73 4.76 10.64
C ASP A 44 5.10 4.46 9.19
N ALA A 45 5.82 3.37 8.92
CA ALA A 45 6.33 3.04 7.60
C ALA A 45 6.37 1.54 7.32
N PHE A 46 6.44 1.18 6.05
CA PHE A 46 6.76 -0.16 5.56
C PHE A 46 8.22 -0.24 5.18
N ILE A 47 8.89 -1.26 5.70
CA ILE A 47 10.26 -1.56 5.37
C ILE A 47 10.25 -2.77 4.43
N LEU A 48 10.56 -2.52 3.16
CA LEU A 48 10.70 -3.54 2.14
C LEU A 48 12.15 -4.03 2.15
N ARG A 49 12.32 -5.35 2.25
CA ARG A 49 13.64 -5.99 2.29
C ARG A 49 13.76 -7.04 1.19
N ASN A 50 14.99 -7.29 0.76
CA ASN A 50 15.28 -8.37 -0.18
C ASN A 50 15.48 -9.72 0.54
N VAL A 51 15.73 -10.77 -0.23
CA VAL A 51 15.99 -12.13 0.27
C VAL A 51 17.25 -12.23 1.14
N GLN A 52 18.15 -11.25 1.10
CA GLN A 52 19.31 -11.17 2.00
C GLN A 52 18.98 -10.45 3.31
N GLY A 53 17.77 -9.91 3.46
CA GLY A 53 17.34 -9.11 4.61
C GLY A 53 17.82 -7.66 4.57
N VAL A 54 18.36 -7.21 3.43
CA VAL A 54 18.78 -5.82 3.22
C VAL A 54 17.56 -4.96 2.92
N THR A 55 17.49 -3.77 3.53
CA THR A 55 16.40 -2.81 3.26
C THR A 55 16.62 -2.17 1.90
N ILE A 56 15.67 -2.38 0.99
CA ILE A 56 15.71 -1.82 -0.37
C ILE A 56 14.77 -0.63 -0.54
N ALA A 57 13.70 -0.55 0.27
CA ALA A 57 12.84 0.62 0.30
C ALA A 57 12.18 0.81 1.67
N SER A 58 11.90 2.08 2.00
CA SER A 58 11.13 2.48 3.18
C SER A 58 10.02 3.42 2.74
N ILE A 59 8.77 3.03 3.00
CA ILE A 59 7.58 3.72 2.51
C ILE A 59 6.73 4.19 3.69
N SER A 60 6.63 5.50 3.89
CA SER A 60 5.78 6.06 4.93
C SER A 60 4.30 5.76 4.69
N LYS A 61 3.59 5.27 5.70
CA LYS A 61 2.15 4.98 5.63
C LYS A 61 1.32 6.21 5.33
N ARG A 62 1.78 7.38 5.78
CA ARG A 62 1.17 8.67 5.45
C ARG A 62 1.12 8.91 3.94
N LEU A 63 2.23 8.69 3.24
CA LEU A 63 2.32 8.86 1.79
C LEU A 63 1.39 7.90 1.04
N LEU A 64 1.28 6.66 1.52
CA LEU A 64 0.34 5.68 0.95
C LEU A 64 -1.11 6.11 1.12
N LYS A 65 -1.46 6.67 2.29
CA LYS A 65 -2.80 7.20 2.58
C LYS A 65 -3.11 8.41 1.69
N GLU A 66 -2.19 9.37 1.63
CA GLU A 66 -2.32 10.57 0.79
C GLU A 66 -2.49 10.23 -0.69
N LYS A 67 -1.74 9.24 -1.20
CA LYS A 67 -1.94 8.74 -2.58
C LYS A 67 -3.31 8.10 -2.76
N SER A 68 -3.76 7.27 -1.81
CA SER A 68 -5.07 6.62 -1.92
C SER A 68 -6.22 7.64 -1.93
N GLU A 69 -6.09 8.71 -1.14
CA GLU A 69 -7.05 9.82 -1.08
C GLU A 69 -7.00 10.66 -2.36
N ASN A 70 -5.80 10.97 -2.88
CA ASN A 70 -5.65 11.73 -4.12
C ASN A 70 -6.14 10.94 -5.36
N ALA A 71 -5.91 9.62 -5.40
CA ALA A 71 -6.43 8.76 -6.45
C ALA A 71 -7.98 8.64 -6.39
N ALA A 72 -8.57 8.61 -5.19
CA ALA A 72 -10.01 8.64 -5.01
C ALA A 72 -10.62 10.00 -5.43
N ALA A 73 -9.94 11.11 -5.10
CA ALA A 73 -10.34 12.45 -5.51
C ALA A 73 -10.26 12.66 -7.03
N ALA A 74 -9.27 12.05 -7.70
CA ALA A 74 -9.16 12.08 -9.16
C ALA A 74 -10.33 11.32 -9.82
N LYS A 75 -10.66 10.11 -9.33
CA LYS A 75 -11.80 9.34 -9.86
C LYS A 75 -13.15 10.03 -9.64
N ALA A 76 -13.34 10.69 -8.50
CA ALA A 76 -14.57 11.43 -8.20
C ALA A 76 -14.80 12.62 -9.16
N LYS A 77 -13.74 13.20 -9.72
CA LYS A 77 -13.85 14.27 -10.72
C LYS A 77 -14.22 13.75 -12.11
N ASP A 78 -13.74 12.56 -12.49
CA ASP A 78 -14.12 11.93 -13.76
C ASP A 78 -15.58 11.46 -13.76
N GLU A 79 -16.08 10.90 -12.65
CA GLU A 79 -17.47 10.45 -12.56
C GLU A 79 -18.48 11.61 -12.58
N PHE A 80 -18.14 12.77 -12.00
CA PHE A 80 -18.97 13.98 -12.08
C PHE A 80 -19.06 14.53 -13.52
N ASN A 81 -17.98 14.39 -14.30
CA ASN A 81 -17.94 14.85 -15.69
C ASN A 81 -18.69 13.90 -16.66
N ALA A 82 -18.80 12.61 -16.32
CA ALA A 82 -19.54 11.61 -17.11
C ALA A 82 -21.06 11.63 -16.84
N GLN A 83 -21.52 12.13 -15.69
CA GLN A 83 -22.96 12.30 -15.40
C GLN A 83 -23.56 13.65 -15.85
N SER A 84 -22.73 14.56 -16.38
CA SER A 84 -23.17 15.87 -16.89
C SER A 84 -23.26 15.95 -18.42
N GLN A 85 -23.28 14.80 -19.12
CA GLN A 85 -23.59 14.71 -20.55
C GLN A 85 -24.93 14.02 -20.78
#